data_AF-A0A062US00-F1
#
_entry.id   AF-A0A062US00-F1
#
_cell.length_a   1.000
_cell.length_b   1.000
_cell.length_c   1.000
_cell.angle_alpha   90.00
_cell.angle_beta   90.00
_cell.angle_gamma   90.00
#
_symmetry.space_group_name_H-M   'P 1'
#
loop_
_entity.id
_entity.type
_entity.pdbx_description
1 polymer ?
#
loop_
_entity_poly.entity_id
_entity_poly.type
_entity_poly.pdbx_seq_one_letter_code
_entity_poly.pdbx_strand_id
1 'polypeptide(L)'
;MTDTAGPKPYEQSPEPRKSRKVYWIVGSLILAAIVLGTCVNGGVKAFKAVSARSAATDEIVRQFMADGLPPASDPIYSRRIEITQKAVDDTDRYIRQYGTVTEFSSPSCTIRTAANTDAAKSGTFADCAMSVVSEESPGRVTVQWVREDEAWKIIGFNVTYSDQSVLLDKAEQADKMAPEAPEAAADVPMDPAAEE
;
A
#
# COMPACT_ATOMS: atom_id res chain seq x y z
N MET A 1 65.75 51.16 -54.78
CA MET A 1 65.31 51.74 -53.48
C MET A 1 63.90 52.25 -53.72
N THR A 2 62.91 51.40 -53.40
CA THR A 2 61.97 51.56 -52.25
C THR A 2 61.02 52.74 -52.49
N ASP A 3 59.69 52.65 -52.43
CA ASP A 3 58.86 51.80 -51.60
C ASP A 3 57.39 51.85 -52.11
N THR A 4 56.69 50.72 -52.10
CA THR A 4 55.27 50.61 -52.45
C THR A 4 54.46 50.72 -51.15
N ALA A 5 54.03 51.92 -50.77
CA ALA A 5 53.19 52.10 -49.59
C ALA A 5 51.71 51.84 -49.92
N GLY A 6 51.29 50.58 -49.80
CA GLY A 6 49.87 50.23 -49.71
C GLY A 6 49.22 50.73 -48.40
N PRO A 7 47.88 50.79 -48.32
CA PRO A 7 47.17 51.29 -47.14
C PRO A 7 47.45 50.43 -45.89
N LYS A 8 47.51 51.08 -44.72
CA LYS A 8 47.94 50.54 -43.42
C LYS A 8 46.87 49.61 -42.77
N PRO A 9 47.27 48.58 -41.99
CA PRO A 9 46.41 47.44 -41.63
C PRO A 9 45.71 47.59 -40.25
N TYR A 10 45.02 48.69 -39.97
CA TYR A 10 44.39 48.89 -38.64
C TYR A 10 42.87 49.14 -38.64
N GLU A 11 42.18 49.00 -39.78
CA GLU A 11 40.71 48.95 -39.80
C GLU A 11 40.21 47.50 -39.70
N GLN A 12 40.55 46.83 -38.61
CA GLN A 12 39.78 45.68 -38.18
C GLN A 12 38.62 46.21 -37.32
N SER A 13 37.39 46.13 -37.85
CA SER A 13 36.20 46.36 -37.03
C SER A 13 36.30 45.51 -35.76
N PRO A 14 36.01 46.05 -34.56
CA PRO A 14 36.15 45.28 -33.33
C PRO A 14 35.26 44.04 -33.40
N GLU A 15 35.83 42.86 -33.14
CA GLU A 15 35.08 41.61 -33.14
C GLU A 15 33.79 41.77 -32.31
N PRO A 16 32.63 41.29 -32.82
CA PRO A 16 31.38 41.43 -32.09
C PRO A 16 31.52 40.73 -30.74
N ARG A 17 31.55 41.51 -29.66
CA ARG A 17 31.58 40.99 -28.29
C ARG A 17 30.41 40.03 -28.12
N LYS A 18 30.69 38.72 -28.07
CA LYS A 18 29.67 37.69 -27.81
C LYS A 18 28.92 38.06 -26.54
N SER A 19 27.64 38.41 -26.71
CA SER A 19 26.79 38.94 -25.67
C SER A 19 26.69 37.96 -24.50
N ARG A 20 27.18 38.36 -23.32
CA ARG A 20 27.08 37.61 -22.06
C ARG A 20 25.62 37.26 -21.71
N LYS A 21 24.64 38.03 -22.24
CA LYS A 21 23.20 37.76 -22.10
C LYS A 21 22.76 36.51 -22.88
N VAL A 22 23.35 36.22 -24.04
CA VAL A 22 23.03 35.02 -24.83
C VAL A 22 23.49 33.76 -24.09
N TYR A 23 24.67 33.79 -23.48
CA TYR A 23 25.15 32.69 -22.63
C TYR A 23 24.25 32.45 -21.41
N TRP A 24 23.71 33.52 -20.81
CA TRP A 24 22.80 33.39 -19.65
C TRP A 24 21.43 32.83 -20.05
N ILE A 25 20.89 33.24 -21.21
CA ILE A 25 19.61 32.73 -21.72
C ILE A 25 19.76 31.25 -22.12
N VAL A 26 20.82 30.90 -22.84
CA VAL A 26 21.09 29.52 -23.26
C VAL A 26 21.40 28.64 -22.05
N GLY A 27 22.19 29.13 -21.09
CA GLY A 27 22.47 28.43 -19.84
C GLY A 27 21.21 28.16 -19.02
N SER A 28 20.32 29.14 -18.89
CA SER A 28 19.03 28.98 -18.18
C SER A 28 18.07 28.02 -18.90
N LEU A 29 18.05 28.03 -20.23
CA LEU A 29 17.25 27.08 -21.03
C LEU A 29 17.74 25.65 -20.86
N ILE A 30 19.06 25.43 -20.86
CA ILE A 30 19.65 24.11 -20.61
C ILE A 30 19.35 23.66 -19.18
N LEU A 31 19.51 24.54 -18.18
CA LEU A 31 19.20 24.21 -16.79
C LEU A 31 17.72 23.86 -16.62
N ALA A 32 16.81 24.64 -17.21
CA ALA A 32 15.37 24.35 -17.20
C ALA A 32 15.05 23.01 -17.86
N ALA A 33 15.68 22.70 -19.00
CA ALA A 33 15.51 21.42 -19.69
C ALA A 33 16.04 20.23 -18.86
N ILE A 34 17.16 20.40 -18.17
CA ILE A 34 17.70 19.37 -17.26
C ILE A 34 16.75 19.15 -16.09
N VAL A 35 16.28 20.22 -15.44
CA VAL A 35 15.33 20.13 -14.32
C VAL A 35 14.04 19.46 -14.77
N LEU A 36 13.44 19.91 -15.87
CA LEU A 36 12.24 19.30 -16.45
C LEU A 36 12.47 17.82 -16.82
N GLY A 37 13.61 17.50 -17.44
CA GLY A 37 13.99 16.12 -17.78
C GLY A 37 14.11 15.22 -16.56
N THR A 38 14.69 15.71 -15.46
CA THR A 38 14.76 14.95 -14.20
C THR A 38 13.39 14.78 -13.54
N CYS A 39 12.52 15.79 -13.58
CA CYS A 39 11.15 15.69 -13.08
C CYS A 39 10.30 14.69 -13.89
N VAL A 40 10.39 14.72 -15.23
CA VAL A 40 9.65 13.80 -16.11
C VAL A 40 10.14 12.37 -15.93
N ASN A 41 11.45 12.13 -15.91
CA ASN A 41 12.00 10.78 -15.72
C ASN A 41 11.69 10.23 -14.31
N GLY A 42 11.75 11.09 -13.29
CA GLY A 42 11.33 10.74 -11.92
C GLY A 42 9.84 10.37 -11.85
N GLY A 43 8.98 11.15 -12.48
CA GLY A 43 7.53 10.89 -12.55
C GLY A 43 7.20 9.58 -13.26
N VAL A 44 7.87 9.26 -14.37
CA VAL A 44 7.68 7.99 -15.10
C VAL A 44 8.12 6.79 -14.27
N LYS A 45 9.24 6.88 -13.54
CA LYS A 45 9.70 5.80 -12.64
C LYS A 45 8.75 5.59 -11.48
N ALA A 46 8.25 6.66 -10.86
CA ALA A 46 7.26 6.59 -9.80
C ALA A 46 5.95 5.96 -10.30
N PHE A 47 5.45 6.40 -11.46
CA PHE A 47 4.24 5.85 -12.06
C PHE A 47 4.38 4.35 -12.39
N LYS A 48 5.51 3.93 -12.98
CA LYS A 48 5.79 2.51 -13.23
C LYS A 48 5.86 1.68 -11.94
N ALA A 49 6.45 2.23 -10.88
CA ALA A 49 6.50 1.55 -9.59
C ALA A 49 5.09 1.40 -8.99
N VAL A 50 4.27 2.45 -9.06
CA VAL A 50 2.87 2.43 -8.59
C VAL A 50 2.06 1.41 -9.40
N SER A 51 2.11 1.46 -10.73
CA SER A 51 1.32 0.56 -11.58
C SER A 51 1.72 -0.92 -11.39
N ALA A 52 3.01 -1.20 -11.24
CA ALA A 52 3.50 -2.56 -10.94
C ALA A 52 3.08 -3.05 -9.55
N ARG A 53 2.77 -2.16 -8.60
CA ARG A 53 2.21 -2.53 -7.28
C ARG A 53 0.69 -2.63 -7.30
N SER A 54 0.00 -1.80 -8.07
CA SER A 54 -1.44 -1.98 -8.32
C SER A 54 -1.73 -3.33 -8.96
N ALA A 55 -0.98 -3.73 -9.99
CA ALA A 55 -1.15 -5.02 -10.65
C ALA A 55 -0.87 -6.21 -9.70
N ALA A 56 0.21 -6.13 -8.92
CA ALA A 56 0.51 -7.16 -7.93
C ALA A 56 -0.57 -7.25 -6.85
N THR A 57 -1.14 -6.11 -6.42
CA THR A 57 -2.23 -6.07 -5.44
C THR A 57 -3.52 -6.67 -5.99
N ASP A 58 -3.87 -6.39 -7.24
CA ASP A 58 -5.07 -6.99 -7.87
C ASP A 58 -4.97 -8.52 -7.88
N GLU A 59 -3.83 -9.06 -8.31
CA GLU A 59 -3.60 -10.51 -8.35
C GLU A 59 -3.71 -11.16 -6.97
N ILE A 60 -2.98 -10.65 -5.98
CA ILE A 60 -2.98 -11.26 -4.65
C ILE A 60 -4.33 -11.14 -3.93
N VAL A 61 -5.07 -10.04 -4.13
CA VAL A 61 -6.36 -9.87 -3.47
C VAL A 61 -7.37 -10.82 -4.08
N ARG A 62 -7.39 -10.99 -5.42
CA ARG A 62 -8.24 -12.00 -6.07
C ARG A 62 -7.91 -13.40 -5.57
N GLN A 63 -6.62 -13.74 -5.50
CA GLN A 63 -6.17 -15.03 -5.00
C GLN A 63 -6.60 -15.24 -3.54
N PHE A 64 -6.34 -14.29 -2.65
CA PHE A 64 -6.65 -14.43 -1.22
C PHE A 64 -8.15 -14.48 -0.95
N MET A 65 -8.95 -13.76 -1.73
CA MET A 65 -10.40 -13.83 -1.62
C MET A 65 -10.99 -15.14 -2.14
N ALA A 66 -10.32 -15.81 -3.09
CA ALA A 66 -10.75 -17.09 -3.64
C ALA A 66 -10.25 -18.29 -2.80
N ASP A 67 -8.97 -18.30 -2.47
CA ASP A 67 -8.29 -19.45 -1.86
C ASP A 67 -8.13 -19.33 -0.33
N GLY A 68 -8.30 -18.12 0.22
CA GLY A 68 -7.95 -17.77 1.59
C GLY A 68 -6.54 -17.16 1.70
N LEU A 69 -6.24 -16.59 2.85
CA LEU A 69 -4.92 -16.03 3.15
C LEU A 69 -3.89 -17.15 3.31
N PRO A 70 -2.63 -16.93 2.88
CA PRO A 70 -1.56 -17.90 3.07
C PRO A 70 -1.23 -18.04 4.57
N PRO A 71 -0.63 -19.17 4.98
CA PRO A 71 -0.28 -19.40 6.39
C PRO A 71 0.68 -18.33 6.90
N ALA A 72 0.65 -18.05 8.21
CA ALA A 72 1.46 -16.97 8.80
C ALA A 72 2.99 -17.13 8.63
N SER A 73 3.45 -18.35 8.31
CA SER A 73 4.85 -18.66 8.00
C SER A 73 5.24 -18.39 6.53
N ASP A 74 4.29 -17.98 5.68
CA ASP A 74 4.53 -17.73 4.27
C ASP A 74 5.52 -16.57 4.08
N PRO A 75 6.53 -16.73 3.19
CA PRO A 75 7.52 -15.70 2.95
C PRO A 75 6.94 -14.42 2.32
N ILE A 76 5.68 -14.36 1.90
CA ILE A 76 5.06 -13.13 1.40
C ILE A 76 4.96 -12.05 2.49
N TYR A 77 4.86 -12.47 3.75
CA TYR A 77 4.76 -11.58 4.88
C TYR A 77 6.12 -10.99 5.29
N SER A 78 6.13 -9.74 5.74
CA SER A 78 7.35 -9.09 6.21
C SER A 78 7.75 -9.61 7.58
N ARG A 79 9.06 -9.79 7.79
CA ARG A 79 9.61 -10.14 9.11
C ARG A 79 9.57 -8.98 10.11
N ARG A 80 9.15 -7.79 9.67
CA ARG A 80 9.01 -6.59 10.52
C ARG A 80 7.78 -6.63 11.41
N ILE A 81 6.86 -7.56 11.16
CA ILE A 81 5.67 -7.78 11.98
C ILE A 81 5.55 -9.24 12.36
N GLU A 82 5.01 -9.48 13.55
CA GLU A 82 4.67 -10.82 13.99
C GLU A 82 3.23 -11.12 13.56
N ILE A 83 3.08 -11.87 12.46
CA ILE A 83 1.79 -12.40 12.04
C ILE A 83 1.58 -13.73 12.76
N THR A 84 0.46 -13.84 13.47
CA THR A 84 0.07 -15.10 14.11
C THR A 84 -0.88 -15.87 13.20
N GLN A 85 -0.84 -17.21 13.26
CA GLN A 85 -1.80 -18.02 12.50
C GLN A 85 -3.24 -17.71 12.90
N LYS A 86 -3.47 -17.41 14.19
CA LYS A 86 -4.78 -16.97 14.68
C LYS A 86 -5.29 -15.72 13.95
N ALA A 87 -4.43 -14.72 13.71
CA ALA A 87 -4.85 -13.51 13.00
C ALA A 87 -5.22 -13.79 11.53
N VAL A 88 -4.50 -14.71 10.88
CA VAL A 88 -4.82 -15.18 9.52
C VAL A 88 -6.18 -15.89 9.53
N ASP A 89 -6.37 -16.86 10.42
CA ASP A 89 -7.61 -17.65 10.52
C ASP A 89 -8.83 -16.79 10.87
N ASP A 90 -8.67 -15.81 11.76
CA ASP A 90 -9.72 -14.88 12.14
C ASP A 90 -10.09 -13.95 10.96
N THR A 91 -9.10 -13.54 10.16
CA THR A 91 -9.34 -12.72 8.94
C THR A 91 -10.05 -13.54 7.86
N ASP A 92 -9.60 -14.77 7.59
CA ASP A 92 -10.25 -15.66 6.63
C ASP A 92 -11.69 -15.96 7.03
N ARG A 93 -11.92 -16.22 8.33
CA ARG A 93 -13.27 -16.43 8.86
C ARG A 93 -14.14 -15.20 8.66
N TYR A 94 -13.61 -14.02 8.97
CA TYR A 94 -14.32 -12.76 8.76
C TYR A 94 -14.71 -12.57 7.29
N ILE A 95 -13.79 -12.78 6.34
CA ILE A 95 -14.07 -12.67 4.89
C ILE A 95 -15.17 -13.66 4.48
N ARG A 96 -15.04 -14.93 4.88
CA ARG A 96 -16.00 -15.99 4.53
C ARG A 96 -17.41 -15.75 5.06
N GLN A 97 -17.56 -14.99 6.14
CA GLN A 97 -18.88 -14.65 6.67
C GLN A 97 -19.69 -13.77 5.72
N TYR A 98 -19.05 -13.08 4.78
CA TYR A 98 -19.71 -12.21 3.81
C TYR A 98 -19.93 -12.85 2.42
N GLY A 99 -19.57 -14.14 2.28
CA GLY A 99 -19.76 -14.90 1.05
C GLY A 99 -18.69 -14.64 -0.01
N THR A 100 -18.92 -15.16 -1.21
CA THR A 100 -17.97 -15.07 -2.33
C THR A 100 -17.87 -13.63 -2.85
N VAL A 101 -16.67 -13.18 -3.17
CA VAL A 101 -16.46 -11.89 -3.84
C VAL A 101 -16.69 -12.05 -5.34
N THR A 102 -17.60 -11.27 -5.90
CA THR A 102 -17.99 -11.32 -7.33
C THR A 102 -17.38 -10.19 -8.14
N GLU A 103 -17.13 -9.03 -7.53
CA GLU A 103 -16.60 -7.84 -8.21
C GLU A 103 -15.41 -7.24 -7.48
N PHE A 104 -14.48 -6.70 -8.28
CA PHE A 104 -13.24 -6.09 -7.82
C PHE A 104 -13.00 -4.78 -8.58
N SER A 105 -12.82 -3.67 -7.87
CA SER A 105 -12.39 -2.41 -8.50
C SER A 105 -10.88 -2.45 -8.82
N SER A 106 -10.39 -1.55 -9.67
CA SER A 106 -8.95 -1.38 -9.85
C SER A 106 -8.28 -0.89 -8.54
N PRO A 107 -7.12 -1.44 -8.14
CA PRO A 107 -6.41 -0.97 -6.95
C PRO A 107 -5.76 0.40 -7.14
N SER A 108 -5.99 1.28 -6.16
CA SER A 108 -5.29 2.55 -6.02
C SER A 108 -4.13 2.40 -5.04
N CYS A 109 -2.90 2.66 -5.49
CA CYS A 109 -1.69 2.53 -4.68
C CYS A 109 -0.97 3.86 -4.53
N THR A 110 -0.48 4.12 -3.32
CA THR A 110 0.42 5.24 -3.02
C THR A 110 1.74 4.70 -2.51
N ILE A 111 2.85 5.10 -3.15
CA ILE A 111 4.20 4.75 -2.68
C ILE A 111 4.73 5.89 -1.84
N ARG A 112 5.19 5.58 -0.62
CA ARG A 112 5.85 6.52 0.28
C ARG A 112 7.20 5.99 0.70
N THR A 113 8.19 6.87 0.80
CA THR A 113 9.49 6.55 1.39
C THR A 113 9.67 7.39 2.64
N ALA A 114 9.91 6.74 3.77
CA ALA A 114 10.11 7.39 5.06
C ALA A 114 11.53 7.11 5.54
N ALA A 115 12.20 8.16 5.99
CA ALA A 115 13.41 8.06 6.79
C ALA A 115 13.06 8.52 8.21
N ASN A 116 13.19 7.61 9.18
CA ASN A 116 12.84 7.82 10.58
C ASN A 116 14.04 7.45 11.47
N THR A 117 14.09 7.98 12.69
CA THR A 117 15.10 7.56 13.67
C THR A 117 14.91 6.11 14.10
N ASP A 118 13.68 5.59 14.00
CA ASP A 118 13.36 4.18 14.13
C ASP A 118 13.55 3.45 12.78
N ALA A 119 14.47 2.49 12.74
CA ALA A 119 14.77 1.69 11.56
C ALA A 119 13.57 0.84 11.10
N ALA A 120 12.70 0.41 12.03
CA ALA A 120 11.51 -0.36 11.69
C ALA A 120 10.48 0.49 10.91
N LYS A 121 10.43 1.80 11.21
CA LYS A 121 9.56 2.79 10.56
C LYS A 121 10.20 3.44 9.32
N SER A 122 11.46 3.11 9.04
CA SER A 122 12.18 3.56 7.86
C SER A 122 12.04 2.57 6.71
N GLY A 123 11.89 3.08 5.49
CA GLY A 123 11.81 2.25 4.29
C GLY A 123 10.87 2.79 3.23
N THR A 124 10.71 2.02 2.17
CA THR A 124 9.74 2.28 1.11
C THR A 124 8.51 1.39 1.34
N PHE A 125 7.35 2.03 1.38
CA PHE A 125 6.05 1.40 1.60
C PHE A 125 5.16 1.67 0.38
N ALA A 126 4.23 0.74 0.12
CA ALA A 126 3.14 0.98 -0.81
C ALA A 126 1.83 0.67 -0.09
N ASP A 127 0.98 1.69 0.06
CA ASP A 127 -0.35 1.54 0.63
C ASP A 127 -1.34 1.44 -0.53
N CYS A 128 -1.95 0.27 -0.69
CA CYS A 128 -2.88 -0.03 -1.77
C CYS A 128 -4.28 -0.29 -1.22
N ALA A 129 -5.31 0.15 -1.94
CA ALA A 129 -6.68 -0.12 -1.58
C ALA A 129 -7.53 -0.40 -2.82
N MET A 130 -8.50 -1.29 -2.68
CA MET A 130 -9.51 -1.58 -3.70
C MET A 130 -10.86 -1.86 -3.03
N SER A 131 -11.93 -1.60 -3.76
CA SER A 131 -13.29 -1.99 -3.37
C SER A 131 -13.58 -3.39 -3.89
N VAL A 132 -14.32 -4.16 -3.11
CA VAL A 132 -14.82 -5.49 -3.46
C VAL A 132 -16.32 -5.53 -3.23
N VAL A 133 -17.05 -6.37 -3.97
CA VAL A 133 -18.46 -6.66 -3.71
C VAL A 133 -18.57 -8.14 -3.40
N SER A 134 -19.01 -8.45 -2.18
CA SER A 134 -19.35 -9.81 -1.77
C SER A 134 -20.86 -10.03 -1.86
N GLU A 135 -21.29 -11.29 -1.74
CA GLU A 135 -22.70 -11.68 -1.70
C GLU A 135 -23.51 -10.86 -0.68
N GLU A 136 -22.94 -10.63 0.50
CA GLU A 136 -23.65 -10.00 1.61
C GLU A 136 -23.37 -8.49 1.75
N SER A 137 -22.23 -7.99 1.28
CA SER A 137 -21.88 -6.57 1.45
C SER A 137 -20.77 -6.06 0.52
N PRO A 138 -20.81 -4.78 0.10
CA PRO A 138 -19.63 -4.13 -0.46
C PRO A 138 -18.57 -3.91 0.63
N GLY A 139 -17.33 -4.20 0.30
CA GLY A 139 -16.19 -4.06 1.18
C GLY A 139 -15.03 -3.26 0.57
N ARG A 140 -14.07 -2.94 1.43
CA ARG A 140 -12.81 -2.30 1.09
C ARG A 140 -11.67 -3.18 1.57
N VAL A 141 -10.79 -3.54 0.64
CA VAL A 141 -9.55 -4.25 0.93
C VAL A 141 -8.41 -3.24 0.94
N THR A 142 -7.57 -3.30 1.96
CA THR A 142 -6.35 -2.52 2.06
C THR A 142 -5.17 -3.47 2.21
N VAL A 143 -4.14 -3.24 1.40
CA VAL A 143 -2.89 -4.00 1.42
C VAL A 143 -1.76 -3.02 1.62
N GLN A 144 -0.99 -3.24 2.68
CA GLN A 144 0.22 -2.49 2.96
C GLN A 144 1.42 -3.34 2.62
N TRP A 145 2.24 -2.82 1.71
CA TRP A 145 3.51 -3.41 1.31
C TRP A 145 4.68 -2.65 1.92
N VAL A 146 5.75 -3.38 2.23
CA VAL A 146 7.06 -2.83 2.60
C VAL A 146 8.12 -3.43 1.71
N ARG A 147 9.12 -2.63 1.33
CA ARG A 147 10.29 -3.12 0.63
C ARG A 147 11.35 -3.59 1.64
N GLU A 148 11.64 -4.89 1.63
CA GLU A 148 12.58 -5.58 2.52
C GLU A 148 13.53 -6.44 1.67
N ASP A 149 14.85 -6.29 1.86
CA ASP A 149 15.89 -7.00 1.10
C ASP A 149 15.65 -6.98 -0.42
N GLU A 150 15.33 -5.79 -0.95
CA GLU A 150 14.94 -5.52 -2.34
C GLU A 150 13.62 -6.14 -2.82
N ALA A 151 13.00 -7.03 -2.05
CA ALA A 151 11.69 -7.64 -2.33
C ALA A 151 10.54 -6.86 -1.69
N TRP A 152 9.34 -6.97 -2.25
CA TRP A 152 8.13 -6.43 -1.64
C TRP A 152 7.45 -7.49 -0.80
N LYS A 153 7.10 -7.14 0.43
CA LYS A 153 6.47 -8.00 1.42
C LYS A 153 5.21 -7.35 1.97
N ILE A 154 4.22 -8.15 2.37
CA ILE A 154 3.00 -7.67 3.00
C ILE A 154 3.28 -7.42 4.48
N ILE A 155 2.99 -6.21 4.93
CA ILE A 155 3.04 -5.81 6.35
C ILE A 155 1.64 -5.50 6.90
N GLY A 156 0.62 -5.57 6.04
CA GLY A 156 -0.77 -5.46 6.47
C GLY A 156 -1.73 -5.89 5.37
N PHE A 157 -2.75 -6.64 5.75
CA PHE A 157 -3.89 -6.98 4.92
C PHE A 157 -5.14 -6.80 5.78
N ASN A 158 -6.06 -5.94 5.36
CA ASN A 158 -7.30 -5.71 6.08
C ASN A 158 -8.46 -5.61 5.10
N VAL A 159 -9.58 -6.21 5.49
CA VAL A 159 -10.85 -6.15 4.79
C VAL A 159 -11.86 -5.51 5.73
N THR A 160 -12.64 -4.56 5.23
CA THR A 160 -13.73 -3.94 5.97
C THR A 160 -14.98 -3.97 5.10
N TYR A 161 -16.05 -4.61 5.56
CA TYR A 161 -17.36 -4.56 4.90
C TYR A 161 -18.20 -3.40 5.41
N SER A 162 -19.02 -2.83 4.53
CA SER A 162 -19.80 -1.62 4.82
C SER A 162 -21.02 -1.93 5.69
N ASP A 163 -21.58 -3.14 5.56
CA ASP A 163 -22.68 -3.62 6.36
C ASP A 163 -22.19 -4.58 7.45
N GLN A 164 -22.43 -4.24 8.72
CA GLN A 164 -22.06 -5.09 9.85
C GLN A 164 -23.25 -5.88 10.41
N SER A 165 -24.46 -5.70 9.86
CA SER A 165 -25.65 -6.44 10.29
C SER A 165 -25.48 -7.95 10.14
N VAL A 166 -24.77 -8.40 9.10
CA VAL A 166 -24.42 -9.81 8.86
C VAL A 166 -23.73 -10.46 10.08
N LEU A 167 -22.88 -9.73 10.79
CA LEU A 167 -22.18 -10.23 11.98
C LEU A 167 -23.14 -10.33 13.17
N LEU A 168 -24.04 -9.37 13.31
CA LEU A 168 -25.06 -9.34 14.35
C LEU A 168 -26.07 -10.47 14.14
N ASP A 169 -26.55 -10.67 12.92
CA ASP A 169 -27.51 -11.73 12.58
C ASP A 169 -26.92 -13.13 12.83
N LYS A 170 -25.62 -13.32 12.55
CA LYS A 170 -24.93 -14.59 12.81
C LYS A 170 -24.64 -14.79 14.30
N ALA A 171 -24.31 -13.73 15.04
CA ALA A 171 -24.16 -13.79 16.49
C ALA A 171 -25.49 -14.13 17.17
N GLU A 172 -26.59 -13.47 16.78
CA GLU A 172 -27.93 -13.77 17.28
C GLU A 172 -28.38 -15.20 16.95
N GLN A 173 -28.03 -15.72 15.77
CA GLN A 173 -28.29 -17.11 15.42
C GLN A 173 -27.47 -18.08 16.28
N ALA A 174 -26.20 -17.76 16.57
CA ALA A 174 -25.37 -18.57 17.44
C ALA A 174 -25.92 -18.61 18.87
N ASP A 175 -26.40 -17.47 19.40
CA ASP A 175 -27.02 -17.40 20.72
C ASP A 175 -28.34 -18.18 20.78
N LYS A 176 -29.16 -18.14 19.71
CA LYS A 176 -30.40 -18.93 19.60
C LYS A 176 -30.15 -20.44 19.46
N MET A 177 -28.95 -20.84 19.02
CA MET A 177 -28.55 -22.24 18.85
C MET A 177 -27.73 -22.79 20.03
N ALA A 178 -27.28 -21.94 20.96
CA ALA A 178 -26.68 -22.39 22.19
C ALA A 178 -27.77 -23.12 23.00
N PRO A 179 -27.61 -24.42 23.34
CA PRO A 179 -28.55 -25.08 24.22
C PRO A 179 -28.57 -24.32 25.53
N GLU A 180 -29.76 -23.90 25.99
CA GLU A 180 -29.96 -23.39 27.34
C GLU A 180 -29.27 -24.38 28.29
N ALA A 181 -28.18 -23.92 28.92
CA ALA A 181 -27.57 -24.67 29.99
C ALA A 181 -28.69 -24.96 31.01
N PRO A 182 -28.85 -26.20 31.52
CA PRO A 182 -29.95 -26.51 32.41
C PRO A 182 -29.79 -25.69 33.68
N GLU A 183 -30.56 -24.61 33.75
CA GLU A 183 -30.72 -23.74 34.90
C GLU A 183 -31.71 -24.44 35.84
N ALA A 184 -31.24 -25.40 36.63
CA ALA A 184 -31.82 -25.81 37.92
C ALA A 184 -31.13 -27.06 38.49
N ALA A 185 -30.32 -26.87 39.53
CA ALA A 185 -30.37 -27.69 40.75
C ALA A 185 -29.33 -27.18 41.76
N ALA A 186 -29.59 -26.05 42.40
CA ALA A 186 -28.93 -25.71 43.67
C ALA A 186 -29.79 -24.76 44.52
N ASP A 187 -31.08 -25.06 44.65
CA ASP A 187 -31.87 -24.60 45.80
C ASP A 187 -32.51 -25.83 46.43
N VAL A 188 -31.76 -26.47 47.34
CA VAL A 188 -32.37 -27.27 48.41
C VAL A 188 -31.99 -26.57 49.70
N PRO A 189 -32.97 -25.99 50.44
CA PRO A 189 -32.71 -25.46 51.76
C PRO A 189 -32.45 -26.66 52.69
N MET A 190 -31.25 -26.73 53.24
CA MET A 190 -30.92 -27.74 54.24
C MET A 190 -30.96 -27.09 55.61
N ASP A 191 -32.00 -27.38 56.38
CA ASP A 191 -32.11 -27.13 57.82
C ASP A 191 -32.96 -28.26 58.45
N PRO A 192 -32.86 -28.51 59.77
CA PRO A 192 -31.89 -29.34 60.47
C PRO A 192 -32.56 -30.59 61.10
N ALA A 193 -31.76 -31.44 61.74
CA ALA A 193 -32.15 -32.54 62.64
C ALA A 193 -32.32 -33.97 62.05
N ALA A 194 -31.27 -34.76 62.26
CA ALA A 194 -31.18 -36.19 62.58
C ALA A 194 -29.70 -36.53 62.32
N GLU A 195 -28.90 -36.97 63.27
CA GLU A 195 -28.94 -38.32 63.85
C GLU A 195 -28.25 -38.34 65.23
N GLU A 196 -28.61 -39.38 65.97
CA GLU A 196 -28.36 -39.68 67.39
C GLU A 196 -26.88 -39.84 67.81
#